data_AF-L1NB91-F1
#
_entry.id   AF-L1NB91-F1
#
_cell.length_a   1.000
_cell.length_b   1.000
_cell.length_c   1.000
_cell.angle_alpha   90.00
_cell.angle_beta   90.00
_cell.angle_gamma   90.00
#
_symmetry.space_group_name_H-M   'P 1'
#
loop_
_entity.id
_entity.type
_entity.pdbx_description
1 polymer ?
#
loop_
_entity_poly.entity_id
_entity_poly.type
_entity_poly.pdbx_seq_one_letter_code
_entity_poly.pdbx_strand_id
1 'polypeptide(L)'
;MNKRQLKRMVNCVCTDLFAECVAASLYSARSNEENAQALLASVVTIHNDFLRRISHPEPGLAAKLYYNQLSKDFNNAVSEVLDHIADFQ
;
A
#
# COMPACT_ATOMS: atom_id res chain seq x y z
N MET A 1 9.85 15.73 -5.69
CA MET A 1 10.03 14.67 -4.66
C MET A 1 11.20 13.79 -5.08
N ASN A 2 12.14 13.49 -4.18
CA ASN A 2 13.26 12.59 -4.48
C ASN A 2 12.95 11.13 -4.08
N LYS A 3 13.78 10.19 -4.53
CA LYS A 3 13.62 8.75 -4.27
C LYS A 3 13.48 8.40 -2.79
N ARG A 4 14.24 9.07 -1.91
CA ARG A 4 14.19 8.87 -0.46
C ARG A 4 12.86 9.33 0.13
N GLN A 5 12.32 10.46 -0.32
CA GLN A 5 11.01 10.95 0.10
C GLN A 5 9.90 9.99 -0.34
N LEU A 6 9.97 9.48 -1.57
CA LEU A 6 8.97 8.53 -2.08
C LEU A 6 8.97 7.21 -1.29
N LYS A 7 10.14 6.66 -0.96
CA LYS A 7 10.23 5.47 -0.07
C LYS A 7 9.64 5.73 1.31
N ARG A 8 9.92 6.90 1.89
CA ARG A 8 9.36 7.27 3.20
C ARG A 8 7.84 7.38 3.16
N MET A 9 7.29 7.99 2.11
CA MET A 9 5.85 8.09 1.92
C MET A 9 5.20 6.70 1.84
N VAL A 10 5.75 5.79 1.03
CA VAL A 10 5.27 4.39 0.95
C VAL A 10 5.35 3.70 2.31
N ASN A 11 6.45 3.86 3.04
CA ASN A 11 6.59 3.29 4.39
C ASN A 11 5.51 3.81 5.34
N CYS A 12 5.31 5.14 5.41
CA CYS A 12 4.32 5.75 6.30
C CYS A 12 2.92 5.25 5.97
N VAL A 13 2.50 5.38 4.71
CA VAL A 13 1.15 4.99 4.27
C VAL A 13 0.89 3.51 4.53
N CYS A 14 1.81 2.61 4.18
CA CYS A 14 1.61 1.18 4.44
C CYS A 14 1.65 0.82 5.92
N THR A 15 2.40 1.56 6.76
CA THR A 15 2.40 1.35 8.21
C THR A 15 1.05 1.74 8.82
N ASP A 16 0.51 2.88 8.39
CA ASP A 16 -0.79 3.37 8.85
C ASP A 16 -1.92 2.42 8.42
N LEU A 17 -1.93 2.01 7.15
CA LEU A 17 -2.87 1.00 6.62
C LEU A 17 -2.79 -0.33 7.38
N PHE A 18 -1.59 -0.79 7.70
CA PHE A 18 -1.42 -2.04 8.45
C PHE A 18 -2.02 -1.91 9.86
N ALA A 19 -1.76 -0.79 10.53
CA ALA A 19 -2.34 -0.51 11.85
C ALA A 19 -3.88 -0.41 11.79
N GLU A 20 -4.43 0.21 10.76
CA GLU A 20 -5.87 0.28 10.53
C GLU A 20 -6.48 -1.11 10.30
N CYS A 21 -5.86 -1.96 9.47
CA CYS A 21 -6.28 -3.36 9.29
C CYS A 21 -6.27 -4.14 10.61
N VAL A 22 -5.24 -3.97 11.44
CA VAL A 22 -5.16 -4.63 12.77
C VAL A 22 -6.25 -4.10 13.70
N ALA A 23 -6.51 -2.78 13.70
CA ALA A 23 -7.59 -2.22 14.51
C ALA A 23 -8.96 -2.74 14.05
N ALA A 24 -9.22 -2.76 12.74
CA ALA A 24 -10.44 -3.29 12.18
C ALA A 24 -10.62 -4.78 12.53
N SER A 25 -9.55 -5.59 12.52
CA SER A 25 -9.65 -7.01 12.88
C SER A 25 -9.92 -7.25 14.36
N LEU A 26 -9.43 -6.38 15.25
CA LEU A 26 -9.63 -6.49 16.70
C LEU A 26 -10.98 -5.93 17.19
N TYR A 27 -11.51 -4.91 16.52
CA TYR A 27 -12.67 -4.15 17.01
C TYR A 27 -13.94 -4.28 16.17
N SER A 28 -13.89 -4.89 14.96
CA SER A 28 -15.10 -5.09 14.16
C SER A 28 -15.97 -6.22 14.70
N ALA A 29 -17.27 -5.98 14.86
CA ALA A 29 -18.24 -7.00 15.28
C ALA A 29 -18.47 -8.09 14.20
N ARG A 30 -17.99 -7.85 12.97
CA ARG A 30 -18.07 -8.74 11.81
C ARG A 30 -16.72 -9.36 11.44
N SER A 31 -15.73 -9.34 12.34
CA SER A 31 -14.36 -9.77 12.06
C SER A 31 -14.32 -11.19 11.48
N ASN A 32 -14.01 -11.30 10.19
CA ASN A 32 -13.60 -12.56 9.56
C ASN A 32 -12.06 -12.58 9.55
N GLU A 33 -11.50 -13.49 10.36
CA GLU A 33 -10.04 -13.64 10.52
C GLU A 33 -9.33 -13.87 9.19
N GLU A 34 -9.90 -14.69 8.28
CA GLU A 34 -9.31 -14.97 6.97
C GLU A 34 -9.24 -13.71 6.11
N ASN A 35 -10.33 -12.94 6.08
CA ASN A 35 -10.37 -11.69 5.33
C ASN A 35 -9.38 -10.66 5.90
N ALA A 36 -9.21 -10.61 7.22
CA ALA A 36 -8.28 -9.68 7.86
C ALA A 36 -6.83 -10.08 7.56
N GLN A 37 -6.50 -11.38 7.60
CA GLN A 37 -5.19 -11.89 7.20
C GLN A 37 -4.89 -11.58 5.73
N ALA A 38 -5.88 -11.72 4.84
CA ALA A 38 -5.74 -11.38 3.43
C ALA A 38 -5.44 -9.88 3.22
N LEU A 39 -6.13 -8.99 3.94
CA LEU A 39 -5.85 -7.54 3.88
C LEU A 39 -4.45 -7.18 4.39
N LEU A 40 -4.05 -7.74 5.54
CA LEU A 40 -2.70 -7.53 6.07
C LEU A 40 -1.62 -8.02 5.10
N ALA A 41 -1.81 -9.20 4.49
CA ALA A 41 -0.89 -9.73 3.49
C ALA A 41 -0.83 -8.85 2.23
N SER A 42 -1.96 -8.28 1.81
CA SER A 42 -2.02 -7.33 0.68
C SER A 42 -1.20 -6.07 0.97
N VAL A 43 -1.36 -5.46 2.15
CA VAL A 43 -0.59 -4.27 2.55
C VAL A 43 0.92 -4.56 2.54
N VAL A 44 1.35 -5.70 3.06
CA VAL A 44 2.77 -6.11 3.04
C VAL A 44 3.27 -6.34 1.62
N THR A 45 2.44 -6.89 0.74
CA THR A 45 2.78 -7.13 -0.67
C THR A 45 2.96 -5.82 -1.42
N ILE A 46 2.00 -4.89 -1.28
CA ILE A 46 2.06 -3.54 -1.84
C ILE A 46 3.33 -2.83 -1.36
N HIS A 47 3.56 -2.81 -0.04
CA HIS A 47 4.74 -2.18 0.54
C HIS A 47 6.05 -2.65 -0.10
N ASN A 48 6.23 -3.97 -0.18
CA ASN A 48 7.44 -4.57 -0.75
C ASN A 48 7.58 -4.31 -2.25
N ASP A 49 6.50 -4.43 -3.02
CA ASP A 49 6.50 -4.20 -4.47
C ASP A 49 6.94 -2.76 -4.78
N PHE A 50 6.28 -1.78 -4.16
CA PHE A 50 6.55 -0.38 -4.44
C PHE A 50 7.95 0.04 -3.97
N LEU A 51 8.45 -0.46 -2.83
CA LEU A 51 9.84 -0.20 -2.43
C LEU A 51 10.86 -0.75 -3.45
N ARG A 52 10.60 -1.92 -4.03
CA ARG A 52 11.43 -2.52 -5.07
C ARG A 52 11.38 -1.71 -6.37
N ARG A 53 10.18 -1.37 -6.84
CA ARG A 53 9.98 -0.54 -8.04
C ARG A 53 10.64 0.83 -7.92
N ILE A 54 10.51 1.49 -6.76
CA ILE A 54 11.24 2.74 -6.48
C ILE A 54 12.77 2.52 -6.55
N SER A 55 13.25 1.35 -6.12
CA SER A 55 14.67 1.02 -6.10
C SER A 55 15.22 0.72 -7.49
N HIS A 56 14.41 0.15 -8.36
CA HIS A 56 14.76 -0.38 -9.67
C HIS A 56 13.82 0.16 -10.76
N PRO A 57 13.99 1.44 -11.17
CA PRO A 57 13.18 2.01 -12.24
C PRO A 57 13.41 1.30 -13.57
N GLU A 58 12.38 1.25 -14.41
CA GLU A 58 12.42 0.56 -15.70
C GLU A 58 13.44 1.21 -16.65
N PRO A 59 14.41 0.44 -17.20
CA PRO A 59 15.37 0.95 -18.16
C PRO A 59 14.67 1.43 -19.44
N GLY A 60 15.15 2.54 -20.01
CA GLY A 60 14.62 3.07 -21.28
C GLY A 60 13.39 3.97 -21.14
N LEU A 61 12.77 4.07 -19.96
CA LEU A 61 11.69 5.03 -19.70
C LEU A 61 12.23 6.31 -19.05
N ALA A 62 11.70 7.46 -19.43
CA ALA A 62 12.05 8.72 -18.79
C ALA A 62 11.65 8.69 -17.31
N ALA A 63 12.60 8.99 -16.41
CA ALA A 63 12.42 8.88 -14.96
C ALA A 63 11.16 9.60 -14.45
N LYS A 64 10.87 10.80 -14.99
CA LYS A 64 9.67 11.56 -14.62
C LYS A 64 8.38 10.80 -14.96
N LEU A 65 8.30 10.17 -16.13
CA LEU A 65 7.13 9.39 -16.54
C LEU A 65 6.99 8.15 -15.65
N TYR A 66 8.09 7.43 -15.43
CA TYR A 66 8.12 6.24 -14.57
C TYR A 66 7.58 6.54 -13.16
N TYR A 67 8.14 7.54 -12.47
CA TYR A 67 7.74 7.83 -11.09
C TYR A 67 6.34 8.44 -10.99
N ASN A 68 5.88 9.20 -12.00
CA ASN A 68 4.51 9.67 -12.03
C ASN A 68 3.51 8.52 -12.14
N GLN A 69 3.79 7.53 -13.00
CA GLN A 69 2.94 6.35 -13.11
C GLN A 69 2.99 5.52 -11.84
N LEU A 70 4.19 5.29 -11.28
CA LEU A 70 4.38 4.56 -10.04
C LEU A 70 3.57 5.16 -8.87
N SER A 71 3.52 6.49 -8.75
CA SER A 71 2.69 7.16 -7.74
C SER A 71 1.19 6.96 -7.96
N LYS A 72 0.72 6.96 -9.21
CA LYS A 72 -0.69 6.66 -9.52
C LYS A 72 -1.03 5.23 -9.17
N ASP A 73 -0.19 4.29 -9.58
CA ASP A 73 -0.38 2.87 -9.29
C ASP A 73 -0.43 2.62 -7.77
N PHE A 74 0.45 3.29 -7.01
CA PHE A 74 0.46 3.18 -5.54
C PHE A 74 -0.83 3.71 -4.92
N ASN A 75 -1.29 4.88 -5.35
CA ASN A 75 -2.52 5.47 -4.84
C ASN A 75 -3.74 4.60 -5.14
N ASN A 76 -3.79 3.99 -6.34
CA ASN A 76 -4.87 3.07 -6.70
C ASN A 76 -4.85 1.83 -5.80
N ALA A 77 -3.69 1.18 -5.64
CA ALA A 77 -3.55 0.02 -4.77
C ALA A 77 -3.91 0.32 -3.30
N VAL A 78 -3.52 1.48 -2.79
CA VAL A 78 -3.91 1.95 -1.45
C VAL A 78 -5.42 2.18 -1.35
N SER A 79 -6.02 2.80 -2.36
CA SER A 79 -7.48 3.07 -2.38
C SER A 79 -8.27 1.78 -2.35
N GLU A 80 -7.87 0.77 -3.13
CA GLU A 80 -8.51 -0.55 -3.14
C GLU A 80 -8.45 -1.23 -1.76
N VAL A 81 -7.33 -1.11 -1.03
CA VAL A 81 -7.25 -1.65 0.34
C VAL A 81 -8.16 -0.88 1.30
N LEU A 82 -8.22 0.44 1.20
CA LEU A 82 -9.11 1.28 2.03
C LEU A 82 -10.59 0.94 1.79
N ASP A 83 -10.99 0.75 0.54
CA ASP A 83 -12.36 0.35 0.19
C ASP A 83 -12.72 -0.99 0.86
N HIS A 84 -11.82 -1.97 0.82
CA HIS A 84 -12.05 -3.24 1.51
C HIS A 84 -12.05 -3.12 3.05
N ILE A 85 -11.27 -2.21 3.64
CA ILE A 85 -11.32 -1.94 5.08
C ILE A 85 -12.67 -1.27 5.45
N ALA A 86 -13.18 -0.39 4.60
CA ALA A 86 -14.48 0.27 4.83
C ALA A 86 -15.63 -0.74 4.79
N ASP A 87 -15.58 -1.74 3.90
CA ASP A 87 -16.54 -2.84 3.85
C ASP A 87 -16.50 -3.75 5.08
N PHE A 88 -15.42 -3.68 5.86
CA PHE A 88 -15.19 -4.45 7.09
C PHE A 88 -15.85 -3.85 8.34
N GLN A 89 -16.25 -2.58 8.29
CA GLN A 89 -16.78 -1.81 9.42
C GLN A 89 -18.31 -1.85 9.54
#